data_AF-A0A562QVL0-F1
#
_entry.id   AF-A0A562QVL0-F1
#
_cell.length_a   1.000
_cell.length_b   1.000
_cell.length_c   1.000
_cell.angle_alpha   90.00
_cell.angle_beta   90.00
_cell.angle_gamma   90.00
#
_symmetry.space_group_name_H-M   'P 1'
#
loop_
_entity.id
_entity.type
_entity.pdbx_description
1 polymer ?
#
loop_
_entity_poly.entity_id
_entity_poly.type
_entity_poly.pdbx_seq_one_letter_code
_entity_poly.pdbx_strand_id
1 'polypeptide(L)'
;DLQPEYVAETIGTVSLKGKELAMTTAERLMNEGEEVGVIKGMYNEKYQTIMRLSKLNLKPEDIAEGAGLTPEKVKEVLAAGDKGLDLLIGDNATKQ
;
A
#
# COMPACT_ATOMS: atom_id res chain seq x y z
N ASP A 1 20.30 35.87 -36.83
CA ASP A 1 21.05 34.99 -35.92
C ASP A 1 20.39 34.94 -34.55
N LEU A 2 20.24 33.73 -34.01
CA LEU A 2 19.85 33.53 -32.61
C LEU A 2 21.06 33.86 -31.74
N GLN A 3 20.87 34.77 -30.79
CA GLN A 3 21.93 35.14 -29.84
C GLN A 3 22.26 33.93 -28.95
N PRO A 4 23.54 33.49 -28.90
CA PRO A 4 23.95 32.33 -28.10
C PRO A 4 23.50 32.40 -26.63
N GLU A 5 23.42 33.61 -26.08
CA GLU A 5 22.99 33.87 -24.70
C GLU A 5 21.53 33.47 -24.47
N TYR A 6 20.64 33.78 -25.42
CA TYR A 6 19.22 33.42 -25.35
C TYR A 6 19.00 31.91 -25.46
N VAL A 7 19.82 31.24 -26.26
CA VAL A 7 19.79 29.77 -26.39
C VAL A 7 20.27 29.12 -25.09
N ALA A 8 21.34 29.63 -24.49
CA ALA A 8 21.87 29.13 -23.22
C ALA A 8 20.87 29.31 -22.06
N GLU A 9 20.22 30.48 -21.97
CA GLU A 9 19.17 30.75 -20.98
C GLU A 9 17.96 29.81 -21.17
N THR A 10 17.49 29.64 -22.41
CA THR A 10 16.36 28.77 -22.71
C THR A 10 16.67 27.30 -22.36
N ILE A 11 17.85 26.80 -22.70
CA ILE A 11 18.26 25.43 -22.34
C ILE A 11 18.38 25.28 -20.81
N GLY A 12 18.90 26.29 -20.13
CA GLY A 12 18.99 26.31 -18.67
C GLY A 12 17.62 26.21 -17.99
N THR A 13 16.65 27.00 -18.44
CA THR A 13 15.28 26.98 -17.89
C THR A 13 14.55 25.67 -18.15
N VAL A 14 14.70 25.08 -19.34
CA VAL A 14 14.12 23.76 -19.66
C VAL A 14 14.75 22.66 -18.80
N SER A 15 16.07 22.69 -18.61
CA SER A 15 16.78 21.72 -17.77
C SER A 15 16.35 21.80 -16.30
N LEU A 16 16.19 23.01 -15.76
CA LEU A 16 15.68 23.22 -14.40
C LEU A 16 14.25 22.68 -14.23
N LYS A 17 13.34 23.00 -15.16
CA LYS A 17 11.97 22.45 -15.14
C LYS A 17 11.94 20.93 -15.23
N GLY A 18 12.81 20.34 -16.06
CA GLY A 18 12.93 18.89 -16.15
C GLY A 18 13.36 18.23 -14.84
N LYS A 19 14.30 18.85 -14.10
CA LYS A 19 14.71 18.38 -12.77
C LYS A 19 13.60 18.49 -11.73
N GLU A 20 12.88 19.61 -11.72
CA GLU A 20 11.74 19.84 -10.82
C GLU A 20 10.65 18.78 -11.05
N LEU A 21 10.24 18.57 -12.31
CA LEU A 21 9.26 17.54 -12.66
C LEU A 21 9.71 16.13 -12.26
N ALA A 22 10.99 15.80 -12.43
CA ALA A 22 11.53 14.50 -12.03
C ALA A 22 11.47 14.32 -10.49
N MET A 23 11.82 15.36 -9.72
CA MET A 23 11.72 15.32 -8.25
C MET A 23 10.28 15.16 -7.80
N THR A 24 9.33 15.93 -8.34
CA THR A 24 7.90 15.80 -8.02
C THR A 24 7.37 14.40 -8.38
N THR A 25 7.83 13.83 -9.49
CA THR A 25 7.46 12.46 -9.88
C THR A 25 7.99 11.43 -8.89
N ALA A 26 9.24 11.59 -8.42
CA ALA A 26 9.83 10.71 -7.43
C ALA A 26 9.12 10.81 -6.08
N GLU A 27 8.82 12.02 -5.60
CA GLU A 27 8.06 12.25 -4.36
C GLU A 27 6.68 11.57 -4.40
N ARG A 28 5.96 11.71 -5.52
CA ARG A 28 4.66 11.05 -5.69
C ARG A 28 4.78 9.53 -5.61
N LEU A 29 5.74 8.92 -6.31
CA LEU A 29 5.94 7.47 -6.28
C LEU A 29 6.36 6.97 -4.89
N MET A 30 7.14 7.76 -4.15
CA MET A 30 7.49 7.45 -2.75
C MET A 30 6.27 7.47 -1.85
N ASN A 31 5.43 8.51 -1.96
CA ASN A 31 4.20 8.64 -1.17
C ASN A 31 3.21 7.49 -1.47
N GLU A 32 3.00 7.17 -2.76
CA GLU A 32 2.17 6.03 -3.17
C GLU A 32 2.74 4.71 -2.64
N GLY A 33 4.06 4.53 -2.71
CA GLY A 33 4.74 3.36 -2.18
C GLY A 33 4.61 3.22 -0.66
N GLU A 34 4.73 4.33 0.08
CA GLU A 34 4.52 4.39 1.53
C GLU A 34 3.09 4.02 1.89
N GLU A 35 2.09 4.59 1.22
CA GLU A 35 0.67 4.29 1.45
C GLU A 35 0.38 2.79 1.23
N VAL A 36 0.84 2.23 0.11
CA VAL A 36 0.71 0.79 -0.18
C VAL A 36 1.43 -0.05 0.89
N GLY A 37 2.60 0.39 1.35
CA GLY A 37 3.37 -0.27 2.41
C GLY A 37 2.62 -0.30 3.74
N VAL A 38 2.07 0.83 4.16
CA VAL A 38 1.28 0.97 5.39
C VAL A 38 0.04 0.07 5.33
N ILE A 39 -0.69 0.08 4.22
CA ILE A 39 -1.88 -0.75 4.02
C ILE A 39 -1.52 -2.25 4.10
N LYS A 40 -0.47 -2.68 3.40
CA LYS A 40 0.00 -4.08 3.45
C LYS A 40 0.44 -4.49 4.86
N GLY A 41 1.12 -3.60 5.58
CA GLY A 41 1.55 -3.82 6.96
C GLY A 41 0.35 -4.06 7.90
N MET A 42 -0.67 -3.20 7.83
CA MET A 42 -1.89 -3.32 8.61
C MET A 42 -2.62 -4.65 8.35
N TYR A 43 -2.77 -5.07 7.09
CA TYR A 43 -3.42 -6.35 6.78
C TYR A 43 -2.60 -7.56 7.19
N ASN A 44 -1.28 -7.48 7.09
CA ASN A 44 -0.39 -8.52 7.59
C ASN A 44 -0.51 -8.68 9.11
N GLU A 45 -0.61 -7.60 9.88
CA GLU A 45 -0.83 -7.66 11.33
C GLU A 45 -2.18 -8.33 11.68
N LYS A 46 -3.26 -7.98 10.97
CA LYS A 46 -4.57 -8.63 11.14
C LYS A 46 -4.52 -10.13 10.82
N TYR A 47 -3.85 -10.51 9.73
CA TYR A 47 -3.66 -11.91 9.34
C TYR A 47 -2.90 -12.69 10.44
N GLN A 48 -1.78 -12.16 10.92
CA GLN A 48 -1.00 -12.78 11.99
C GLN A 48 -1.81 -12.90 13.29
N THR A 49 -2.63 -11.89 13.61
CA THR A 49 -3.53 -11.92 14.76
C THR A 49 -4.55 -13.06 14.63
N ILE A 50 -5.23 -13.18 13.48
CA ILE A 50 -6.16 -14.29 13.22
C ILE A 50 -5.47 -15.65 13.39
N MET A 51 -4.29 -15.83 12.78
CA MET A 51 -3.53 -17.09 12.86
C MET A 51 -3.09 -17.42 14.29
N ARG A 52 -2.66 -16.41 15.05
CA ARG A 52 -2.27 -16.59 16.46
C ARG A 52 -3.45 -17.00 17.32
N LEU A 53 -4.59 -16.32 17.17
CA LEU A 53 -5.79 -16.59 17.97
C LEU A 53 -6.45 -17.92 17.60
N SER A 54 -6.41 -18.31 16.32
CA SER A 54 -6.89 -19.62 15.87
C SER A 54 -6.11 -20.78 16.50
N LYS A 55 -4.79 -20.64 16.69
CA LYS A 55 -3.96 -21.63 17.41
C LYS A 55 -4.36 -21.81 18.87
N LEU A 56 -5.07 -20.85 19.46
CA LEU A 56 -5.62 -20.94 20.82
C LEU A 56 -7.00 -21.60 20.86
N ASN A 57 -7.48 -22.15 19.74
CA ASN A 57 -8.78 -22.79 19.61
C ASN A 57 -9.96 -21.86 19.93
N LEU A 58 -9.78 -20.56 19.74
CA LEU A 58 -10.82 -19.54 19.89
C LEU A 58 -11.83 -19.63 18.76
N LYS A 59 -13.07 -19.23 19.05
CA LYS A 59 -14.11 -19.21 18.02
C LYS A 59 -13.88 -18.06 17.04
N PRO A 60 -14.25 -18.20 15.77
CA PRO A 60 -14.11 -17.12 14.78
C PRO A 60 -14.76 -15.80 15.22
N GLU A 61 -15.82 -15.86 16.01
CA GLU A 61 -16.52 -14.69 16.55
C GLU A 61 -15.63 -13.90 17.54
N ASP A 62 -14.91 -14.59 18.43
CA ASP A 62 -13.98 -13.96 19.39
C ASP A 62 -12.71 -13.41 18.68
N ILE A 63 -12.26 -14.13 17.66
CA ILE A 63 -11.13 -13.72 16.82
C ILE A 63 -11.48 -12.44 16.04
N ALA A 64 -12.72 -12.35 15.54
CA ALA A 64 -13.22 -11.22 14.79
C ALA A 64 -13.18 -9.92 15.61
N GLU A 65 -13.57 -9.99 16.89
CA GLU A 65 -13.46 -8.86 17.81
C GLU A 65 -12.00 -8.43 17.99
N GLY A 66 -11.09 -9.37 18.25
CA GLY A 66 -9.66 -9.08 18.43
C GLY A 66 -8.94 -8.58 17.17
N ALA A 67 -9.39 -8.97 15.99
CA ALA A 67 -8.81 -8.56 14.71
C ALA A 67 -9.51 -7.34 14.07
N GLY A 68 -10.65 -6.91 14.62
CA GLY A 68 -11.50 -5.86 14.03
C GLY A 68 -12.00 -6.25 12.63
N LEU A 69 -12.51 -7.47 12.48
CA LEU A 69 -13.06 -8.03 11.25
C LEU A 69 -14.45 -8.63 11.52
N THR A 70 -15.15 -9.08 10.47
CA THR A 70 -16.37 -9.85 10.67
C THR A 70 -16.06 -11.33 10.89
N PRO A 71 -16.90 -12.09 11.63
CA PRO A 71 -16.72 -13.53 11.80
C PRO A 71 -16.66 -14.29 10.48
N GLU A 72 -17.44 -13.86 9.47
CA GLU A 72 -17.42 -14.43 8.11
C GLU A 72 -16.05 -14.26 7.47
N LYS A 73 -15.47 -13.05 7.55
CA LYS A 73 -14.15 -12.79 6.98
C LYS A 73 -13.05 -13.58 7.69
N VAL A 74 -13.15 -13.74 9.01
CA VAL A 74 -12.24 -14.61 9.76
C VAL A 74 -12.33 -16.05 9.28
N LYS A 75 -13.54 -16.58 9.06
CA LYS A 75 -13.75 -17.95 8.55
C LYS A 75 -13.13 -18.11 7.16
N GLU A 76 -13.30 -17.13 6.27
CA GLU A 76 -12.67 -17.14 4.94
C GLU A 76 -11.14 -17.15 5.02
N VAL A 77 -10.54 -16.28 5.84
CA VAL A 77 -9.08 -16.20 6.01
C VAL A 77 -8.53 -17.52 6.58
N LEU A 78 -9.20 -18.10 7.58
CA LEU A 78 -8.79 -19.38 8.16
C LEU A 78 -8.92 -20.53 7.15
N ALA A 79 -9.99 -20.55 6.36
CA ALA A 79 -10.19 -21.57 5.33
C ALA A 79 -9.15 -21.46 4.19
N ALA A 80 -8.70 -20.24 3.88
CA ALA A 80 -7.71 -19.98 2.83
C ALA A 80 -6.26 -20.26 3.27
N GLY A 81 -6.00 -20.39 4.57
CA GLY A 81 -4.66 -20.64 5.12
C GLY A 81 -3.68 -19.55 4.65
N ASP A 82 -2.57 -19.96 4.02
CA ASP A 82 -1.52 -19.06 3.53
C ASP A 82 -2.02 -18.00 2.54
N LYS A 83 -3.12 -18.28 1.81
CA LYS A 83 -3.75 -17.32 0.89
C LYS A 83 -4.70 -16.36 1.58
N GLY A 84 -4.91 -16.50 2.88
CA GLY A 84 -5.81 -15.66 3.66
C GLY A 84 -5.36 -14.21 3.75
N LEU A 85 -4.06 -13.93 3.64
CA LEU A 85 -3.54 -12.56 3.57
C LEU A 85 -4.01 -11.85 2.29
N ASP A 86 -3.98 -12.54 1.14
CA ASP A 86 -4.44 -11.98 -0.13
C ASP A 86 -5.94 -11.66 -0.10
N LEU A 87 -6.74 -12.45 0.64
CA LEU A 87 -8.17 -12.17 0.85
C LEU A 87 -8.43 -10.91 1.68
N LEU A 88 -7.50 -10.53 2.56
CA LEU A 88 -7.60 -9.29 3.34
C LEU A 88 -7.16 -8.07 2.53
N ILE A 89 -6.15 -8.23 1.67
CA ILE A 89 -5.62 -7.16 0.82
C ILE A 89 -6.56 -6.92 -0.38
N GLY A 90 -7.07 -7.98 -1.00
CA GLY A 90 -7.86 -7.93 -2.23
C GLY A 90 -9.16 -7.13 -2.11
N ASP A 91 -9.80 -7.13 -0.94
CA ASP A 91 -11.05 -6.36 -0.70
C ASP A 91 -10.82 -4.84 -0.65
N ASN A 92 -9.58 -4.40 -0.40
CA ASN A 92 -9.26 -2.98 -0.23
C ASN A 92 -8.35 -2.42 -1.34
N ALA A 93 -7.56 -3.28 -2.00
CA ALA A 93 -6.70 -2.90 -3.11
C ALA A 93 -7.48 -2.56 -4.40
N THR A 94 -8.76 -2.94 -4.51
CA THR A 94 -9.60 -2.67 -5.68
C THR A 94 -10.52 -1.45 -5.54
N LYS A 95 -10.40 -0.68 -4.45
CA LYS A 95 -11.09 0.61 -4.30
C LYS A 95 -10.12 1.75 -4.63
N GLN A 96 -9.88 1.96 -5.92
CA GLN A 96 -9.38 3.23 -6.45
C GLN A 96 -10.38 3.76 -7.48
#